data_AF-A0A973JQL5-F1
#
_entry.id   AF-A0A973JQL5-F1
#
_cell.length_a   1.000
_cell.length_b   1.000
_cell.length_c   1.000
_cell.angle_alpha   90.00
_cell.angle_beta   90.00
_cell.angle_gamma   90.00
#
_symmetry.space_group_name_H-M   'P 1'
#
loop_
_entity.id
_entity.type
_entity.pdbx_description
1 polymer ?
#
loop_
_entity_poly.entity_id
_entity_poly.type
_entity_poly.pdbx_seq_one_letter_code
_entity_poly.pdbx_strand_id
1 'polypeptide(L)'
;MNAQQIRNEYIKFFVERGHKLIPRSKLILKDDPTTLFTGSGMQPLLPYLLGETHPDGVRLVDSQTCFRAKDIDDVGDNRHTTFFEMLGNWSLGDYFKEQQIRWFFEFLTEVVGLDPNRIYVTAFIGDKQNDIERDDEAANIWQKVFQEKGIDAEIVEIGSQEDGNKRGIKPGERIFFYDDKENWWSRGGSLDGTPIGDPCGPDSEVFYDFGPQNHADGYGLAHPASDSGRFVEIGNQVFMQYRRLEDGSFEPLANKNVDFGGGLERIAAAAIDSPDVFKISLLWPIIEKLENLSGKKYENHRESMQIIADHLRGTTFLAVDGAVPSNKEQGYVMRRFLRRAIRQAFDLGIEQNFLQEVVPVIADLYVDDYPEVKEKRDEVIAVLVKEEKIFRQTLVKGIKEVVKLSEIADDKKKTIFKTNVHPGAIWGIGSTADFPKDLPIRFLTGLDIFTLYDTFGFPVELTQEEAAKQGVILSENWRDEYEGRMAEQRKRSQTASKGAFKGGLGGQTD
;
A
#
# COMPACT_ATOMS: atom_id res chain seq x y z
N MET A 1 0.87 16.05 17.74
CA MET A 1 -0.57 15.67 17.61
C MET A 1 -0.64 14.19 17.26
N ASN A 2 -1.64 13.43 17.73
CA ASN A 2 -1.79 12.02 17.34
C ASN A 2 -2.59 11.88 16.03
N ALA A 3 -2.62 10.70 15.41
CA ALA A 3 -3.24 10.52 14.09
C ALA A 3 -4.76 10.81 14.09
N GLN A 4 -5.50 10.40 15.12
CA GLN A 4 -6.93 10.68 15.22
C GLN A 4 -7.21 12.18 15.33
N GLN A 5 -6.40 12.90 16.10
CA GLN A 5 -6.48 14.36 16.20
C GLN A 5 -6.16 15.03 14.86
N ILE A 6 -5.12 14.57 14.14
CA ILE A 6 -4.76 15.10 12.82
C ILE A 6 -5.92 14.93 11.84
N ARG A 7 -6.54 13.75 11.78
CA ARG A 7 -7.71 13.49 10.93
C ARG A 7 -8.85 14.47 11.22
N ASN A 8 -9.21 14.61 12.50
CA ASN A 8 -10.34 15.43 12.91
C ASN A 8 -10.08 16.94 12.71
N GLU A 9 -8.88 17.42 13.01
CA GLU A 9 -8.51 18.81 12.74
C GLU A 9 -8.40 19.09 11.24
N TYR A 10 -7.98 18.13 10.41
CA TYR A 10 -7.97 18.27 8.95
C TYR A 10 -9.38 18.48 8.39
N ILE A 11 -10.32 17.62 8.78
CA ILE A 11 -11.73 17.73 8.37
C ILE A 11 -12.29 19.08 8.80
N LYS A 12 -12.09 19.45 10.07
CA LYS A 12 -12.56 20.72 10.62
C LYS A 12 -11.95 21.92 9.88
N PHE A 13 -10.65 21.90 9.60
CA PHE A 13 -9.92 22.96 8.91
C PHE A 13 -10.51 23.28 7.53
N PHE A 14 -10.91 22.26 6.78
CA PHE A 14 -11.54 22.42 5.47
C PHE A 14 -13.04 22.72 5.56
N VAL A 15 -13.76 22.15 6.55
CA VAL A 15 -15.18 22.51 6.79
C VAL A 15 -15.32 24.01 7.11
N GLU A 16 -14.41 24.57 7.92
CA GLU A 16 -14.37 26.01 8.20
C GLU A 16 -14.09 26.87 6.95
N ARG A 17 -13.56 26.25 5.88
CA ARG A 17 -13.29 26.87 4.56
C ARG A 17 -14.39 26.57 3.52
N GLY A 18 -15.52 26.03 3.97
CA GLY A 18 -16.71 25.79 3.16
C GLY A 18 -16.74 24.44 2.46
N HIS A 19 -15.82 23.52 2.79
CA HIS A 19 -15.89 22.15 2.30
C HIS A 19 -16.98 21.37 3.02
N LYS A 20 -17.66 20.52 2.28
CA LYS A 20 -18.63 19.58 2.83
C LYS A 20 -17.93 18.26 3.15
N LEU A 21 -18.01 17.84 4.42
CA LEU A 21 -17.60 16.49 4.81
C LEU A 21 -18.49 15.46 4.10
N ILE A 22 -17.88 14.60 3.30
CA ILE A 22 -18.52 13.44 2.67
C ILE A 22 -18.09 12.14 3.37
N PRO A 23 -18.93 11.08 3.36
CA PRO A 23 -18.52 9.79 3.90
C PRO A 23 -17.44 9.15 3.03
N ARG A 24 -16.53 8.39 3.65
CA ARG A 24 -15.61 7.53 2.89
C ARG A 24 -16.39 6.57 1.98
N SER A 25 -15.82 6.28 0.82
CA SER A 25 -16.25 5.14 0.02
C SER A 25 -15.79 3.82 0.64
N LYS A 26 -16.51 2.75 0.34
CA LYS A 26 -16.13 1.39 0.76
C LYS A 26 -14.88 0.95 0.01
N LEU A 27 -14.04 0.13 0.64
CA LEU A 27 -12.92 -0.54 0.01
C LEU A 27 -13.35 -1.45 -1.16
N ILE A 28 -14.60 -1.92 -1.14
CA ILE A 28 -15.18 -2.73 -2.22
C ILE A 28 -16.30 -1.92 -2.86
N LEU A 29 -16.02 -1.40 -4.05
CA LEU A 29 -17.02 -0.70 -4.86
C LEU A 29 -17.98 -1.73 -5.46
N LYS A 30 -19.28 -1.41 -5.43
CA LYS A 30 -20.28 -2.22 -6.12
C LYS A 30 -20.26 -1.85 -7.60
N ASP A 31 -20.30 -2.87 -8.45
CA ASP A 31 -20.48 -2.71 -9.90
C ASP A 31 -19.36 -1.95 -10.64
N ASP A 32 -18.16 -1.84 -10.04
CA ASP A 32 -16.95 -1.34 -10.72
C ASP A 32 -16.07 -2.53 -11.15
N PRO A 33 -16.02 -2.87 -12.46
CA PRO A 33 -15.20 -3.96 -12.95
C PRO A 33 -13.71 -3.58 -13.12
N THR A 34 -13.35 -2.32 -12.91
CA THR A 34 -12.02 -1.77 -13.25
C THR A 34 -11.04 -1.78 -12.08
N THR A 35 -11.53 -1.81 -10.85
CA THR A 35 -10.69 -1.90 -9.65
C THR A 35 -11.14 -3.01 -8.71
N LEU A 36 -10.19 -3.68 -8.07
CA LEU A 36 -10.48 -4.70 -7.06
C LEU A 36 -10.79 -4.07 -5.69
N PHE A 37 -10.10 -2.97 -5.37
CA PHE A 37 -10.23 -2.23 -4.12
C PHE A 37 -10.09 -0.73 -4.33
N THR A 38 -10.67 0.06 -3.43
CA THR A 38 -10.45 1.52 -3.42
C THR A 38 -9.03 1.84 -2.99
N GLY A 39 -8.25 2.47 -3.89
CA GLY A 39 -6.81 2.76 -3.71
C GLY A 39 -6.47 4.24 -3.54
N SER A 40 -7.44 5.12 -3.72
CA SER A 40 -7.33 6.58 -3.53
C SER A 40 -8.70 7.22 -3.27
N GLY A 41 -8.70 8.43 -2.69
CA GLY A 41 -9.91 9.22 -2.44
C GLY A 41 -10.64 9.69 -3.70
N MET A 42 -9.91 9.87 -4.81
CA MET A 42 -10.48 10.40 -6.05
C MET A 42 -11.32 9.41 -6.85
N GLN A 43 -11.12 8.10 -6.65
CA GLN A 43 -11.81 7.06 -7.42
C GLN A 43 -13.34 7.21 -7.43
N PRO A 44 -14.02 7.39 -6.27
CA PRO A 44 -15.45 7.65 -6.24
C PRO A 44 -15.84 9.03 -6.82
N LEU A 45 -14.88 9.94 -6.99
CA LEU A 45 -15.13 11.30 -7.47
C LEU A 45 -14.88 11.50 -8.96
N LEU A 46 -14.44 10.46 -9.67
CA LEU A 46 -14.09 10.50 -11.09
C LEU A 46 -15.17 11.18 -11.98
N PRO A 47 -16.48 10.88 -11.85
CA PRO A 47 -17.50 11.51 -12.69
C PRO A 47 -17.58 13.03 -12.49
N TYR A 48 -17.37 13.50 -11.25
CA TYR A 48 -17.46 14.92 -10.92
C TYR A 48 -16.22 15.69 -11.34
N LEU A 49 -15.05 15.06 -11.27
CA LEU A 49 -13.81 15.60 -11.83
C LEU A 49 -13.89 15.76 -13.36
N LEU A 50 -14.72 14.95 -14.03
CA LEU A 50 -15.02 15.05 -15.46
C LEU A 50 -16.14 16.05 -15.79
N GLY A 51 -16.76 16.68 -14.78
CA GLY A 51 -17.73 17.76 -14.95
C GLY A 51 -19.16 17.45 -14.52
N GLU A 52 -19.45 16.26 -14.00
CA GLU A 52 -20.74 16.02 -13.34
C GLU A 52 -20.88 16.85 -12.06
N THR A 53 -22.11 17.21 -11.69
CA THR A 53 -22.36 17.97 -10.46
C THR A 53 -22.45 17.02 -9.26
N HIS A 54 -21.62 17.27 -8.24
CA HIS A 54 -21.70 16.51 -6.99
C HIS A 54 -22.87 17.00 -6.11
N PRO A 55 -23.68 16.10 -5.52
CA PRO A 55 -24.88 16.48 -4.74
C PRO A 55 -24.58 17.35 -3.52
N ASP A 56 -23.40 17.18 -2.92
CA ASP A 56 -22.95 17.93 -1.73
C ASP A 56 -22.25 19.27 -2.04
N GLY A 57 -22.16 19.66 -3.31
CA GLY A 57 -21.55 20.93 -3.74
C GLY A 57 -20.17 20.77 -4.36
N VAL A 58 -19.43 21.87 -4.47
CA VAL A 58 -18.18 21.96 -5.27
C VAL A 58 -16.89 21.89 -4.44
N ARG A 59 -17.01 21.81 -3.11
CA ARG A 59 -15.87 21.68 -2.19
C ARG A 59 -16.14 20.53 -1.24
N LEU A 60 -15.29 19.51 -1.25
CA LEU A 60 -15.52 18.26 -0.52
C LEU A 60 -14.28 17.91 0.32
N VAL A 61 -14.49 17.32 1.49
CA VAL A 61 -13.39 16.83 2.36
C VAL A 61 -13.76 15.47 2.94
N ASP A 62 -12.79 14.57 3.10
CA ASP A 62 -12.98 13.31 3.79
C ASP A 62 -11.68 12.75 4.42
N SER A 63 -11.81 11.54 4.96
CA SER A 63 -10.69 10.65 5.24
C SER A 63 -11.01 9.27 4.65
N GLN A 64 -10.55 9.04 3.42
CA GLN A 64 -10.78 7.82 2.67
C GLN A 64 -9.87 6.70 3.17
N THR A 65 -10.46 5.57 3.55
CA THR A 65 -9.70 4.33 3.77
C THR A 65 -9.28 3.73 2.42
N CYS A 66 -8.01 3.43 2.23
CA CYS A 66 -7.47 2.86 0.99
C CYS A 66 -6.87 1.49 1.23
N PHE A 67 -6.92 0.61 0.23
CA PHE A 67 -6.28 -0.71 0.26
C PHE A 67 -5.51 -0.97 -1.04
N ARG A 68 -4.18 -1.03 -0.93
CA ARG A 68 -3.25 -1.32 -2.02
C ARG A 68 -2.64 -2.70 -1.82
N ALA A 69 -3.26 -3.70 -2.42
CA ALA A 69 -2.81 -5.09 -2.32
C ALA A 69 -1.47 -5.39 -3.01
N LYS A 70 -1.03 -4.51 -3.91
CA LYS A 70 0.23 -4.65 -4.66
C LYS A 70 1.44 -4.45 -3.76
N ASP A 71 1.32 -3.59 -2.76
CA ASP A 71 2.38 -3.19 -1.84
C ASP A 71 2.62 -4.24 -0.74
N ILE A 72 1.95 -5.41 -0.84
CA ILE A 72 1.99 -6.47 0.18
C ILE A 72 3.42 -6.94 0.46
N ASP A 73 4.27 -7.01 -0.57
CA ASP A 73 5.64 -7.51 -0.44
C ASP A 73 6.60 -6.45 0.12
N ASP A 74 6.21 -5.16 0.07
CA ASP A 74 6.97 -4.02 0.65
C ASP A 74 6.67 -3.81 2.13
N VAL A 75 5.54 -4.36 2.63
CA VAL A 75 5.21 -4.31 4.06
C VAL A 75 6.18 -5.15 4.87
N GLY A 76 6.67 -4.56 5.97
CA GLY A 76 7.76 -5.11 6.79
C GLY A 76 8.93 -4.14 6.93
N ASP A 77 8.85 -3.00 6.24
CA ASP A 77 9.70 -1.84 6.50
C ASP A 77 9.03 -0.83 7.44
N ASN A 78 9.64 0.34 7.61
CA ASN A 78 9.18 1.38 8.53
C ASN A 78 8.17 2.38 7.92
N ARG A 79 7.75 2.25 6.65
CA ARG A 79 6.99 3.31 5.95
C ARG A 79 5.91 2.84 4.97
N HIS A 80 5.91 1.58 4.55
CA HIS A 80 4.91 1.02 3.64
C HIS A 80 3.80 0.27 4.40
N THR A 81 2.57 0.51 3.96
CA THR A 81 1.35 -0.10 4.48
C THR A 81 0.43 -0.41 3.32
N THR A 82 -0.24 -1.56 3.34
CA THR A 82 -1.27 -1.89 2.35
C THR A 82 -2.60 -1.23 2.65
N PHE A 83 -2.90 -0.99 3.92
CA PHE A 83 -4.07 -0.24 4.36
C PHE A 83 -3.65 1.05 5.02
N PHE A 84 -4.17 2.16 4.52
CA PHE A 84 -3.88 3.49 5.02
C PHE A 84 -5.08 4.42 4.84
N GLU A 85 -5.02 5.58 5.46
CA GLU A 85 -6.04 6.61 5.30
C GLU A 85 -5.50 7.78 4.50
N MET A 86 -6.19 8.13 3.43
CA MET A 86 -5.92 9.28 2.60
C MET A 86 -6.84 10.42 3.05
N LEU A 87 -6.26 11.46 3.65
CA LEU A 87 -6.94 12.73 3.86
C LEU A 87 -7.20 13.37 2.51
N GLY A 88 -8.47 13.57 2.18
CA GLY A 88 -8.90 14.06 0.89
C GLY A 88 -9.50 15.45 0.98
N ASN A 89 -9.16 16.34 0.04
CA ASN A 89 -9.98 17.51 -0.22
C ASN A 89 -10.09 17.75 -1.73
N TRP A 90 -11.25 18.24 -2.17
CA TRP A 90 -11.53 18.46 -3.58
C TRP A 90 -12.11 19.84 -3.84
N SER A 91 -11.65 20.43 -4.94
CA SER A 91 -12.25 21.60 -5.58
C SER A 91 -12.78 21.18 -6.93
N LEU A 92 -14.09 21.28 -7.13
CA LEU A 92 -14.76 20.93 -8.38
C LEU A 92 -15.11 22.23 -9.13
N GLY A 93 -14.11 22.82 -9.79
CA GLY A 93 -14.26 24.08 -10.53
C GLY A 93 -14.42 25.34 -9.67
N ASP A 94 -13.85 25.36 -8.45
CA ASP A 94 -13.94 26.50 -7.52
C ASP A 94 -12.59 27.19 -7.31
N TYR A 95 -11.79 26.72 -6.34
CA TYR A 95 -10.41 27.18 -6.11
C TYR A 95 -9.39 26.28 -6.81
N PHE A 96 -8.15 26.75 -6.92
CA PHE A 96 -7.07 26.01 -7.61
C PHE A 96 -5.75 26.11 -6.83
N LYS A 97 -4.60 26.25 -7.50
CA LYS A 97 -3.26 26.12 -6.90
C LYS A 97 -2.99 27.04 -5.71
N GLU A 98 -3.30 28.33 -5.84
CA GLU A 98 -2.97 29.35 -4.82
C GLU A 98 -3.58 29.00 -3.46
N GLN A 99 -4.89 28.71 -3.41
CA GLN A 99 -5.56 28.36 -2.16
C GLN A 99 -5.13 26.98 -1.67
N GLN A 100 -5.04 25.99 -2.57
CA GLN A 100 -4.70 24.62 -2.20
C GLN A 100 -3.33 24.54 -1.52
N ILE A 101 -2.29 25.09 -2.15
CA ILE A 101 -0.91 25.08 -1.63
C ILE A 101 -0.84 25.83 -0.29
N ARG A 102 -1.45 27.02 -0.20
CA ARG A 102 -1.45 27.82 1.04
C ARG A 102 -2.14 27.11 2.19
N TRP A 103 -3.32 26.54 1.94
CA TRP A 103 -4.10 25.85 2.97
C TRP A 103 -3.42 24.58 3.45
N PHE A 104 -2.83 23.79 2.56
CA PHE A 104 -2.13 22.60 2.98
C PHE A 104 -0.85 22.93 3.76
N PHE A 105 -0.08 23.94 3.33
CA PHE A 105 1.09 24.40 4.08
C PHE A 105 0.72 24.99 5.45
N GLU A 106 -0.35 25.77 5.53
CA GLU A 106 -0.91 26.28 6.79
C GLU A 106 -1.32 25.11 7.71
N PHE A 107 -2.01 24.11 7.19
CA PHE A 107 -2.39 22.92 7.96
C PHE A 107 -1.16 22.21 8.54
N LEU A 108 -0.14 21.94 7.72
CA LEU A 108 1.06 21.26 8.18
C LEU A 108 1.84 22.06 9.23
N THR A 109 2.01 23.37 9.02
CA THR A 109 2.89 24.19 9.87
C THR A 109 2.20 24.77 11.10
N GLU A 110 0.93 25.17 10.98
CA GLU A 110 0.21 25.85 12.06
C GLU A 110 -0.72 24.92 12.85
N VAL A 111 -1.34 23.93 12.19
CA VAL A 111 -2.27 23.00 12.85
C VAL A 111 -1.52 21.77 13.37
N VAL A 112 -0.80 21.07 12.49
CA VAL A 112 -0.02 19.88 12.88
C VAL A 112 1.25 20.29 13.65
N GLY A 113 1.84 21.43 13.30
CA GLY A 113 3.03 21.97 13.97
C GLY A 113 4.36 21.44 13.41
N LEU A 114 4.40 21.05 12.13
CA LEU A 114 5.62 20.58 11.49
C LEU A 114 6.61 21.74 11.27
N ASP A 115 7.91 21.45 11.40
CA ASP A 115 8.97 22.41 11.10
C ASP A 115 9.01 22.68 9.58
N PRO A 116 8.74 23.92 9.12
CA PRO A 116 8.78 24.24 7.70
C PRO A 116 10.17 24.07 7.08
N ASN A 117 11.26 24.07 7.87
CA ASN A 117 12.61 23.79 7.37
C ASN A 117 12.82 22.33 6.96
N ARG A 118 11.90 21.44 7.33
CA ARG A 118 11.94 20.02 6.97
C ARG A 118 10.96 19.67 5.86
N ILE A 119 10.27 20.68 5.30
CA ILE A 119 9.36 20.51 4.17
C ILE A 119 10.11 20.80 2.87
N TYR A 120 9.94 19.89 1.91
CA TYR A 120 10.47 19.93 0.55
C TYR A 120 9.31 19.65 -0.40
N VAL A 121 9.34 20.22 -1.61
CA VAL A 121 8.21 20.08 -2.55
C VAL A 121 8.69 19.81 -3.96
N THR A 122 7.86 19.12 -4.73
CA THR A 122 8.11 18.86 -6.15
C THR A 122 7.02 19.49 -7.02
N ALA A 123 7.31 19.67 -8.31
CA ALA A 123 6.38 20.20 -9.29
C ALA A 123 6.70 19.66 -10.69
N PHE A 124 5.70 19.68 -11.58
CA PHE A 124 5.87 19.15 -12.92
C PHE A 124 6.79 19.99 -13.80
N ILE A 125 7.80 19.36 -14.42
CA ILE A 125 8.77 20.00 -15.33
C ILE A 125 8.16 20.42 -16.68
N GLY A 126 6.95 19.95 -16.99
CA GLY A 126 6.30 20.17 -18.28
C GLY A 126 6.65 19.08 -19.29
N ASP A 127 5.89 19.03 -20.38
CA ASP A 127 6.14 18.16 -21.52
C ASP A 127 5.87 18.90 -22.83
N LYS A 128 6.94 19.22 -23.55
CA LYS A 128 6.85 19.96 -24.82
C LYS A 128 6.25 19.14 -25.95
N GLN A 129 6.29 17.81 -25.88
CA GLN A 129 5.74 16.95 -26.93
C GLN A 129 4.21 17.02 -26.94
N ASN A 130 3.61 17.17 -25.77
CA ASN A 130 2.16 17.22 -25.56
C ASN A 130 1.63 18.65 -25.36
N ASP A 131 2.45 19.69 -25.58
CA ASP A 131 2.10 21.10 -25.36
C ASP A 131 1.65 21.40 -23.92
N ILE A 132 2.34 20.77 -22.95
CA ILE A 132 2.08 20.94 -21.52
C ILE A 132 3.22 21.76 -20.93
N GLU A 133 2.89 22.96 -20.46
CA GLU A 133 3.87 23.87 -19.85
C GLU A 133 4.37 23.36 -18.51
N ARG A 134 5.58 23.80 -18.14
CA ARG A 134 6.15 23.59 -16.80
C ARG A 134 5.28 24.26 -15.74
N ASP A 135 5.14 23.64 -14.57
CA ASP A 135 4.32 24.17 -13.49
C ASP A 135 5.05 25.24 -12.65
N ASP A 136 5.47 26.32 -13.31
CA ASP A 136 6.05 27.50 -12.65
C ASP A 136 5.03 28.18 -11.70
N GLU A 137 3.73 28.02 -11.94
CA GLU A 137 2.70 28.57 -11.06
C GLU A 137 2.79 27.95 -9.66
N ALA A 138 2.77 26.62 -9.56
CA ALA A 138 2.89 25.92 -8.28
C ALA A 138 4.21 26.25 -7.58
N ALA A 139 5.33 26.19 -8.30
CA ALA A 139 6.66 26.48 -7.76
C ALA A 139 6.77 27.89 -7.17
N ASN A 140 6.22 28.90 -7.86
CA ASN A 140 6.21 30.28 -7.37
C ASN A 140 5.32 30.47 -6.14
N ILE A 141 4.19 29.75 -6.04
CA ILE A 141 3.32 29.80 -4.85
C ILE A 141 4.04 29.18 -3.65
N TRP A 142 4.70 28.03 -3.86
CA TRP A 142 5.54 27.40 -2.83
C TRP A 142 6.64 28.32 -2.32
N GLN A 143 7.37 28.97 -3.24
CA GLN A 143 8.42 29.91 -2.87
C GLN A 143 7.88 31.06 -2.00
N LYS A 144 6.68 31.58 -2.30
CA LYS A 144 6.03 32.61 -1.48
C LYS A 144 5.70 32.11 -0.08
N VAL A 145 5.08 30.94 0.07
CA VAL A 145 4.69 30.43 1.41
C VAL A 145 5.92 30.05 2.26
N PHE A 146 7.01 29.58 1.65
CA PHE A 146 8.29 29.43 2.35
C PHE A 146 8.86 30.78 2.77
N GLN A 147 8.84 31.78 1.89
CA GLN A 147 9.35 33.12 2.20
C GLN A 147 8.55 33.80 3.32
N GLU A 148 7.25 33.57 3.40
CA GLU A 148 6.39 34.00 4.52
C GLU A 148 6.81 33.38 5.87
N LYS A 149 7.51 32.24 5.86
CA LYS A 149 8.16 31.62 7.03
C LYS A 149 9.63 32.02 7.20
N GLY A 150 10.13 32.95 6.40
CA GLY A 150 11.53 33.38 6.43
C GLY A 150 12.51 32.37 5.83
N ILE A 151 12.02 31.44 4.99
CA ILE A 151 12.83 30.43 4.32
C ILE A 151 13.06 30.87 2.88
N ASP A 152 14.34 31.02 2.51
CA ASP A 152 14.74 31.19 1.12
C ASP A 152 14.76 29.82 0.43
N ALA A 153 13.74 29.56 -0.39
CA ALA A 153 13.51 28.28 -1.05
C ALA A 153 13.93 28.38 -2.52
N GLU A 154 15.11 27.85 -2.85
CA GLU A 154 15.61 27.81 -4.22
C GLU A 154 14.81 26.77 -5.04
N ILE A 155 14.41 27.20 -6.24
CA ILE A 155 13.72 26.39 -7.24
C ILE A 155 14.76 25.80 -8.20
N VAL A 156 14.75 24.49 -8.38
CA VAL A 156 15.70 23.79 -9.25
C VAL A 156 15.02 22.77 -10.14
N GLU A 157 15.60 22.57 -11.31
CA GLU A 157 15.18 21.53 -12.26
C GLU A 157 16.09 20.31 -12.11
N ILE A 158 15.49 19.13 -11.89
CA ILE A 158 16.21 17.86 -11.72
C ILE A 158 16.05 16.98 -12.96
N GLY A 159 14.84 16.86 -13.50
CA GLY A 159 14.53 15.92 -14.58
C GLY A 159 13.99 14.62 -14.03
N SER A 160 14.72 13.52 -14.17
CA SER A 160 14.26 12.21 -13.72
C SER A 160 14.69 11.88 -12.29
N GLN A 161 14.08 10.85 -11.70
CA GLN A 161 14.57 10.22 -10.46
C GLN A 161 16.05 9.82 -10.58
N GLU A 162 16.47 9.26 -11.72
CA GLU A 162 17.86 8.85 -11.95
C GLU A 162 18.84 10.02 -11.95
N ASP A 163 18.41 11.19 -12.41
CA ASP A 163 19.23 12.41 -12.37
C ASP A 163 19.33 12.95 -10.94
N GLY A 164 18.23 12.87 -10.19
CA GLY A 164 18.21 13.10 -8.75
C GLY A 164 19.21 12.20 -8.02
N ASN A 165 19.18 10.90 -8.28
CA ASN A 165 20.08 9.91 -7.66
C ASN A 165 21.56 10.21 -7.93
N LYS A 166 21.90 10.88 -9.04
CA LYS A 166 23.28 11.29 -9.37
C LYS A 166 23.68 12.64 -8.79
N ARG A 167 22.74 13.56 -8.64
CA ARG A 167 22.98 14.98 -8.29
C ARG A 167 22.78 15.27 -6.80
N GLY A 168 21.75 14.68 -6.20
CA GLY A 168 21.25 15.00 -4.87
C GLY A 168 20.74 16.44 -4.74
N ILE A 169 20.45 16.81 -3.49
CA ILE A 169 20.08 18.17 -3.08
C ILE A 169 21.33 19.00 -2.75
N LYS A 170 21.33 20.28 -3.12
CA LYS A 170 22.32 21.28 -2.67
C LYS A 170 21.74 22.22 -1.59
N PRO A 171 22.58 22.87 -0.77
CA PRO A 171 22.09 23.81 0.24
C PRO A 171 21.23 24.93 -0.36
N GLY A 172 20.04 25.16 0.20
CA GLY A 172 19.08 26.17 -0.25
C GLY A 172 17.95 25.63 -1.14
N GLU A 173 18.19 24.52 -1.83
CA GLU A 173 17.20 23.90 -2.73
C GLU A 173 16.06 23.25 -1.94
N ARG A 174 14.82 23.62 -2.29
CA ARG A 174 13.60 23.12 -1.61
C ARG A 174 12.43 22.83 -2.55
N ILE A 175 12.46 23.35 -3.76
CA ILE A 175 11.41 23.21 -4.76
C ILE A 175 12.04 22.58 -6.00
N PHE A 176 11.58 21.39 -6.40
CA PHE A 176 12.26 20.58 -7.43
C PHE A 176 11.31 20.24 -8.57
N PHE A 177 11.73 20.50 -9.81
CA PHE A 177 11.00 20.03 -10.98
C PHE A 177 11.42 18.62 -11.40
N TYR A 178 10.45 17.73 -11.54
CA TYR A 178 10.63 16.37 -12.08
C TYR A 178 9.71 16.07 -13.27
N ASP A 179 10.05 15.01 -14.00
CA ASP A 179 9.33 14.50 -15.16
C ASP A 179 7.96 13.88 -14.82
N ASP A 180 7.30 13.31 -15.82
CA ASP A 180 5.92 12.80 -15.72
C ASP A 180 5.81 11.49 -14.93
N LYS A 181 6.92 10.85 -14.57
CA LYS A 181 6.89 9.69 -13.67
C LYS A 181 6.75 10.11 -12.21
N GLU A 182 7.22 11.30 -11.88
CA GLU A 182 7.22 11.82 -10.51
C GLU A 182 6.16 12.90 -10.31
N ASN A 183 5.87 13.71 -11.35
CA ASN A 183 4.99 14.86 -11.21
C ASN A 183 3.86 14.97 -12.24
N TRP A 184 3.29 13.84 -12.63
CA TRP A 184 2.07 13.79 -13.41
C TRP A 184 1.12 12.75 -12.85
N TRP A 185 -0.06 13.19 -12.43
CA TRP A 185 -1.01 12.28 -11.83
C TRP A 185 -2.11 11.87 -12.81
N SER A 186 -2.25 10.56 -12.94
CA SER A 186 -3.42 9.87 -13.49
C SER A 186 -3.50 8.47 -12.88
N ARG A 187 -4.58 7.72 -13.15
CA ARG A 187 -4.63 6.30 -12.77
C ARG A 187 -3.54 5.45 -13.45
N GLY A 188 -2.90 5.97 -14.49
CA GLY A 188 -1.81 5.34 -15.22
C GLY A 188 -0.41 5.74 -14.77
N GLY A 189 -0.27 6.76 -13.92
CA GLY A 189 1.00 7.19 -13.31
C GLY A 189 2.03 7.84 -14.24
N SER A 190 1.65 8.17 -15.47
CA SER A 190 2.49 8.93 -16.42
C SER A 190 1.63 9.49 -17.56
N LEU A 191 2.21 10.33 -18.41
CA LEU A 191 1.51 10.85 -19.60
C LEU A 191 1.06 9.68 -20.50
N ASP A 192 2.01 8.83 -20.89
CA ASP A 192 1.75 7.69 -21.77
C ASP A 192 0.89 6.60 -21.12
N GLY A 193 0.92 6.50 -19.78
CA GLY A 193 0.11 5.56 -19.01
C GLY A 193 -1.33 6.02 -18.80
N THR A 194 -1.63 7.31 -18.95
CA THR A 194 -2.94 7.89 -18.63
C THR A 194 -4.06 7.21 -19.41
N PRO A 195 -5.09 6.62 -18.78
CA PRO A 195 -6.18 5.98 -19.53
C PRO A 195 -6.94 6.97 -20.42
N ILE A 196 -7.44 6.51 -21.56
CA ILE A 196 -8.26 7.33 -22.46
C ILE A 196 -9.53 7.79 -21.72
N GLY A 197 -9.82 9.09 -21.78
CA GLY A 197 -10.98 9.73 -21.17
C GLY A 197 -10.82 10.08 -19.70
N ASP A 198 -9.75 9.65 -19.03
CA ASP A 198 -9.53 9.97 -17.62
C ASP A 198 -9.14 11.44 -17.42
N PRO A 199 -9.57 12.06 -16.30
CA PRO A 199 -9.02 13.33 -15.86
C PRO A 199 -7.59 13.13 -15.34
N CYS A 200 -6.72 14.07 -15.65
CA CYS A 200 -5.31 14.07 -15.26
C CYS A 200 -4.77 15.50 -15.14
N GLY A 201 -3.56 15.62 -14.62
CA GLY A 201 -2.87 16.90 -14.58
C GLY A 201 -1.49 16.83 -13.93
N PRO A 202 -0.74 17.95 -14.00
CA PRO A 202 0.44 18.11 -13.19
C PRO A 202 0.04 18.07 -11.72
N ASP A 203 0.95 17.61 -10.89
CA ASP A 203 0.80 17.64 -9.45
C ASP A 203 1.99 18.33 -8.77
N SER A 204 1.83 18.54 -7.47
CA SER A 204 2.89 19.05 -6.61
C SER A 204 2.86 18.31 -5.28
N GLU A 205 3.87 17.48 -5.07
CA GLU A 205 4.00 16.65 -3.88
C GLU A 205 4.81 17.34 -2.79
N VAL A 206 4.51 16.98 -1.55
CA VAL A 206 5.11 17.55 -0.35
C VAL A 206 5.78 16.44 0.44
N PHE A 207 7.06 16.63 0.75
CA PHE A 207 7.91 15.68 1.43
C PHE A 207 8.37 16.23 2.79
N TYR A 208 8.47 15.34 3.77
CA TYR A 208 9.08 15.63 5.06
C TYR A 208 10.47 14.96 5.15
N ASP A 209 11.49 15.73 5.52
CA ASP A 209 12.86 15.26 5.71
C ASP A 209 13.03 14.66 7.12
N PHE A 210 13.14 13.34 7.24
CA PHE A 210 13.48 12.63 8.48
C PHE A 210 14.97 12.67 8.82
N GLY A 211 15.80 13.30 8.00
CA GLY A 211 17.23 13.51 8.22
C GLY A 211 18.11 12.48 7.52
N PRO A 212 19.39 12.83 7.28
CA PRO A 212 20.34 12.04 6.49
C PRO A 212 20.57 10.61 7.02
N GLN A 213 20.38 10.37 8.31
CA GLN A 213 20.50 9.04 8.92
C GLN A 213 19.48 8.02 8.40
N ASN A 214 18.40 8.48 7.74
CA ASN A 214 17.37 7.64 7.15
C ASN A 214 17.56 7.41 5.63
N HIS A 215 18.67 7.88 5.06
CA HIS A 215 19.03 7.62 3.67
C HIS A 215 19.97 6.41 3.60
N ALA A 216 19.41 5.26 3.24
CA ALA A 216 20.16 4.02 3.14
C ALA A 216 21.09 3.99 1.91
N ASP A 217 22.17 3.22 2.00
CA ASP A 217 23.06 2.96 0.86
C ASP A 217 22.31 2.27 -0.29
N GLY A 218 22.72 2.54 -1.53
CA GLY A 218 22.14 1.93 -2.73
C GLY A 218 21.04 2.75 -3.41
N TYR A 219 20.54 3.82 -2.77
CA TYR A 219 19.53 4.72 -3.33
C TYR A 219 20.11 5.99 -4.00
N GLY A 220 21.41 6.00 -4.34
CA GLY A 220 22.07 7.17 -4.92
C GLY A 220 22.32 8.29 -3.90
N LEU A 221 22.29 9.55 -4.35
CA LEU A 221 22.30 10.73 -3.50
C LEU A 221 20.88 11.11 -3.10
N ALA A 222 20.71 11.66 -1.90
CA ALA A 222 19.38 12.00 -1.38
C ALA A 222 18.71 13.17 -2.14
N HIS A 223 17.46 12.97 -2.53
CA HIS A 223 16.55 13.96 -3.11
C HIS A 223 15.08 13.58 -2.83
N PRO A 224 14.08 14.47 -3.06
CA PRO A 224 12.69 14.19 -2.71
C PRO A 224 12.10 12.96 -3.40
N ALA A 225 12.31 12.82 -4.72
CA ALA A 225 11.89 11.63 -5.47
C ALA A 225 12.67 10.33 -5.17
N SER A 226 13.59 10.31 -4.19
CA SER A 226 14.37 9.11 -3.87
C SER A 226 13.54 8.12 -3.06
N ASP A 227 13.56 6.84 -3.41
CA ASP A 227 12.84 5.77 -2.69
C ASP A 227 13.39 5.47 -1.26
N SER A 228 14.43 6.20 -0.84
CA SER A 228 15.01 6.10 0.50
C SER A 228 14.04 6.57 1.59
N GLY A 229 14.26 6.13 2.84
CA GLY A 229 13.42 6.52 3.99
C GLY A 229 13.63 7.95 4.51
N ARG A 230 14.45 8.78 3.85
CA ARG A 230 14.75 10.15 4.31
C ARG A 230 13.63 11.13 3.97
N PHE A 231 13.26 11.23 2.69
CA PHE A 231 12.23 12.12 2.21
C PHE A 231 10.96 11.30 2.04
N VAL A 232 9.98 11.53 2.90
CA VAL A 232 8.71 10.81 2.85
C VAL A 232 7.64 11.76 2.36
N GLU A 233 7.00 11.40 1.25
CA GLU A 233 5.85 12.10 0.69
C GLU A 233 4.67 12.06 1.67
N ILE A 234 4.23 13.21 2.17
CA ILE A 234 3.14 13.36 3.14
C ILE A 234 1.86 13.90 2.51
N GLY A 235 1.90 14.37 1.26
CA GLY A 235 0.71 14.65 0.48
C GLY A 235 1.01 15.08 -0.95
N ASN A 236 0.05 14.80 -1.82
CA ASN A 236 0.09 15.10 -3.24
C ASN A 236 -1.10 15.99 -3.62
N GLN A 237 -0.81 17.15 -4.21
CA GLN A 237 -1.79 18.11 -4.72
C GLN A 237 -1.89 17.99 -6.23
N VAL A 238 -2.91 17.29 -6.73
CA VAL A 238 -3.14 17.11 -8.16
C VAL A 238 -3.99 18.25 -8.72
N PHE A 239 -3.45 18.93 -9.73
CA PHE A 239 -4.10 20.02 -10.42
C PHE A 239 -4.75 19.52 -11.71
N MET A 240 -5.84 18.77 -11.51
CA MET A 240 -6.65 18.15 -12.57
C MET A 240 -7.15 19.19 -13.57
N GLN A 241 -6.59 19.20 -14.77
CA GLN A 241 -6.92 20.20 -15.79
C GLN A 241 -6.89 19.66 -17.22
N TYR A 242 -6.58 18.39 -17.43
CA TYR A 242 -6.57 17.73 -18.74
C TYR A 242 -7.39 16.44 -18.73
N ARG A 243 -7.76 15.97 -19.92
CA ARG A 243 -8.14 14.58 -20.17
C ARG A 243 -7.44 14.05 -21.41
N ARG A 244 -7.13 12.75 -21.42
CA ARG A 244 -6.49 12.10 -22.57
C ARG A 244 -7.51 11.69 -23.63
N LEU A 245 -7.23 11.99 -24.89
CA LEU A 245 -8.04 11.66 -26.05
C LEU A 245 -7.67 10.29 -26.66
N GLU A 246 -8.53 9.80 -27.57
CA GLU A 246 -8.32 8.52 -28.26
C GLU A 246 -7.05 8.50 -29.13
N ASP A 247 -6.64 9.65 -29.67
CA ASP A 247 -5.42 9.79 -30.46
C ASP A 247 -4.14 9.95 -29.60
N GLY A 248 -4.30 9.89 -28.28
CA GLY A 248 -3.22 10.00 -27.30
C GLY A 248 -2.91 11.44 -26.85
N SER A 249 -3.48 12.45 -27.50
CA SER A 249 -3.30 13.87 -27.11
C SER A 249 -4.09 14.23 -25.85
N PHE A 250 -3.83 15.43 -25.31
CA PHE A 250 -4.50 15.94 -24.12
C PHE A 250 -5.31 17.18 -24.48
N GLU A 251 -6.51 17.28 -23.92
CA GLU A 251 -7.32 18.50 -24.01
C GLU A 251 -7.71 19.04 -22.62
N PRO A 252 -7.93 20.35 -22.48
CA PRO A 252 -8.35 20.93 -21.21
C PRO A 252 -9.70 20.40 -20.73
N LEU A 253 -9.83 20.17 -19.42
CA LEU A 253 -11.12 19.94 -18.77
C LEU A 253 -11.98 21.21 -18.80
N ALA A 254 -13.30 21.04 -18.75
CA ALA A 254 -14.24 22.15 -18.67
C ALA A 254 -14.01 23.02 -17.42
N ASN A 255 -13.62 22.38 -16.31
CA ASN A 255 -13.28 23.00 -15.06
C ASN A 255 -11.86 22.59 -14.65
N LYS A 256 -11.10 23.52 -14.08
CA LYS A 256 -9.87 23.20 -13.36
C LYS A 256 -10.24 22.72 -11.96
N ASN A 257 -9.80 21.53 -11.59
CA ASN A 257 -10.16 20.90 -10.33
C ASN A 257 -8.90 20.69 -9.46
N VAL A 258 -9.12 20.60 -8.16
CA VAL A 258 -8.10 20.13 -7.22
C VAL A 258 -8.52 18.77 -6.71
N ASP A 259 -7.60 17.82 -6.77
CA ASP A 259 -7.67 16.53 -6.11
C ASP A 259 -6.46 16.41 -5.18
N PHE A 260 -6.69 16.49 -3.88
CA PHE A 260 -5.62 16.35 -2.89
C PHE A 260 -5.72 15.01 -2.17
N GLY A 261 -4.58 14.35 -1.99
CA GLY A 261 -4.43 13.17 -1.15
C GLY A 261 -3.23 13.27 -0.21
N GLY A 262 -3.48 13.29 1.10
CA GLY A 262 -2.45 13.27 2.14
C GLY A 262 -2.45 11.97 2.93
N GLY A 263 -1.30 11.30 3.08
CA GLY A 263 -1.21 10.08 3.88
C GLY A 263 -1.27 10.37 5.38
N LEU A 264 -2.39 10.04 6.05
CA LEU A 264 -2.60 10.34 7.47
C LEU A 264 -1.47 9.76 8.35
N GLU A 265 -1.08 8.52 8.09
CA GLU A 265 -0.04 7.82 8.83
C GLU A 265 1.33 8.49 8.68
N ARG A 266 1.63 8.97 7.47
CA ARG A 266 2.91 9.65 7.18
C ARG A 266 2.95 11.04 7.82
N ILE A 267 1.85 11.79 7.78
CA ILE A 267 1.73 13.07 8.50
C ILE A 267 1.84 12.84 10.02
N ALA A 268 1.21 11.81 10.55
CA ALA A 268 1.30 11.47 11.97
C ALA A 268 2.71 11.04 12.39
N ALA A 269 3.43 10.31 11.53
CA ALA A 269 4.82 9.94 11.73
C ALA A 269 5.74 11.18 11.77
N ALA A 270 5.53 12.12 10.84
CA ALA A 270 6.21 13.43 10.85
C ALA A 270 5.90 14.23 12.13
N ALA A 271 4.65 14.23 12.59
CA ALA A 271 4.21 14.96 13.78
C ALA A 271 4.80 14.45 15.11
N ILE A 272 5.30 13.21 15.14
CA ILE A 272 6.03 12.63 16.28
C ILE A 272 7.54 12.54 16.03
N ASP A 273 8.01 13.11 14.92
CA ASP A 273 9.40 13.05 14.44
C ASP A 273 9.99 11.63 14.42
N SER A 274 9.21 10.68 13.89
CA SER A 274 9.62 9.28 13.74
C SER A 274 9.45 8.85 12.29
N PRO A 275 10.50 8.33 11.63
CA PRO A 275 10.37 7.76 10.28
C PRO A 275 9.60 6.43 10.28
N ASP A 276 9.29 5.89 11.46
CA ASP A 276 8.57 4.63 11.63
C ASP A 276 7.08 4.89 11.83
N VAL A 277 6.30 4.65 10.77
CA VAL A 277 4.84 4.86 10.77
C VAL A 277 4.13 3.94 11.75
N PHE A 278 4.74 2.82 12.17
CA PHE A 278 4.11 1.89 13.11
C PHE A 278 4.12 2.38 14.56
N LYS A 279 4.82 3.48 14.84
CA LYS A 279 4.81 4.13 16.17
C LYS A 279 3.69 5.15 16.36
N ILE A 280 2.87 5.40 15.33
CA ILE A 280 1.74 6.32 15.45
C ILE A 280 0.59 5.69 16.26
N SER A 281 -0.35 6.53 16.70
CA SER A 281 -1.48 6.10 17.54
C SER A 281 -2.48 5.14 16.88
N LEU A 282 -2.45 4.97 15.56
CA LEU A 282 -3.28 4.00 14.83
C LEU A 282 -2.65 2.60 14.71
N LEU A 283 -1.35 2.46 15.01
CA LEU A 283 -0.61 1.21 14.82
C LEU A 283 0.05 0.75 16.13
N TRP A 284 0.59 1.67 16.92
CA TRP A 284 1.32 1.35 18.13
C TRP A 284 0.52 0.49 19.14
N PRO A 285 -0.78 0.74 19.40
CA PRO A 285 -1.55 -0.10 20.31
C PRO A 285 -1.67 -1.56 19.84
N ILE A 286 -1.61 -1.80 18.52
CA ILE A 286 -1.56 -3.15 17.95
C ILE A 286 -0.20 -3.78 18.27
N ILE A 287 0.89 -3.05 18.04
CA ILE A 287 2.26 -3.50 18.35
C ILE A 287 2.41 -3.83 19.84
N GLU A 288 1.93 -2.96 20.74
CA GLU A 288 1.93 -3.22 22.19
C GLU A 288 1.16 -4.48 22.56
N LYS A 289 0.01 -4.71 21.91
CA LYS A 289 -0.74 -5.96 22.09
C LYS A 289 0.07 -7.18 21.65
N LEU A 290 0.80 -7.09 20.53
CA LEU A 290 1.67 -8.18 20.05
C LEU A 290 2.85 -8.43 20.99
N GLU A 291 3.50 -7.38 21.51
CA GLU A 291 4.56 -7.56 22.52
C GLU A 291 4.03 -8.30 23.75
N ASN A 292 2.85 -7.89 24.24
CA ASN A 292 2.22 -8.51 25.40
C ASN A 292 1.87 -9.98 25.17
N LEU A 293 1.33 -10.32 23.99
CA LEU A 293 0.95 -11.70 23.66
C LEU A 293 2.17 -12.61 23.41
N SER A 294 3.22 -12.08 22.80
CA SER A 294 4.41 -12.86 22.41
C SER A 294 5.51 -12.89 23.47
N GLY A 295 5.54 -11.92 24.38
CA GLY A 295 6.68 -11.65 25.25
C GLY A 295 7.93 -11.14 24.51
N LYS A 296 7.81 -10.84 23.21
CA LYS A 296 8.90 -10.35 22.36
C LYS A 296 8.84 -8.85 22.22
N LYS A 297 10.00 -8.24 21.96
CA LYS A 297 10.13 -6.79 21.76
C LYS A 297 10.13 -6.39 20.29
N TYR A 298 9.44 -5.30 20.00
CA TYR A 298 9.26 -4.73 18.68
C TYR A 298 10.59 -4.46 17.99
N GLU A 299 11.56 -3.89 18.70
CA GLU A 299 12.88 -3.54 18.16
C GLU A 299 13.62 -4.73 17.55
N ASN A 300 13.35 -5.94 18.04
CA ASN A 300 14.01 -7.17 17.60
C ASN A 300 13.12 -8.02 16.66
N HIS A 301 11.87 -7.62 16.43
CA HIS A 301 10.88 -8.38 15.65
C HIS A 301 9.99 -7.46 14.81
N ARG A 302 10.57 -6.36 14.31
CA ARG A 302 9.84 -5.29 13.60
C ARG A 302 9.01 -5.85 12.45
N GLU A 303 9.66 -6.53 11.51
CA GLU A 303 9.04 -7.04 10.29
C GLU A 303 7.76 -7.86 10.58
N SER A 304 7.85 -8.87 11.46
CA SER A 304 6.69 -9.70 11.82
C SER A 304 5.56 -8.87 12.45
N MET A 305 5.88 -7.96 13.39
CA MET A 305 4.87 -7.15 14.06
C MET A 305 4.24 -6.10 13.13
N GLN A 306 5.03 -5.53 12.21
CA GLN A 306 4.59 -4.59 11.18
C GLN A 306 3.64 -5.27 10.19
N ILE A 307 4.02 -6.43 9.65
CA ILE A 307 3.16 -7.23 8.75
C ILE A 307 1.84 -7.57 9.43
N ILE A 308 1.86 -7.99 10.70
CA ILE A 308 0.65 -8.29 11.45
C ILE A 308 -0.23 -7.03 11.58
N ALA A 309 0.34 -5.92 12.05
CA ALA A 309 -0.41 -4.70 12.33
C ALA A 309 -1.09 -4.15 11.07
N ASP A 310 -0.36 -4.08 9.96
CA ASP A 310 -0.88 -3.64 8.66
C ASP A 310 -1.97 -4.59 8.13
N HIS A 311 -1.66 -5.89 8.02
CA HIS A 311 -2.57 -6.83 7.39
C HIS A 311 -3.87 -7.00 8.18
N LEU A 312 -3.81 -6.95 9.51
CA LEU A 312 -5.02 -7.02 10.34
C LEU A 312 -5.83 -5.72 10.29
N ARG A 313 -5.19 -4.55 10.15
CA ARG A 313 -5.92 -3.29 9.88
C ARG A 313 -6.72 -3.38 8.59
N GLY A 314 -6.05 -3.74 7.49
CA GLY A 314 -6.69 -3.86 6.18
C GLY A 314 -7.81 -4.90 6.16
N THR A 315 -7.58 -6.09 6.70
CA THR A 315 -8.59 -7.16 6.72
C THR A 315 -9.76 -6.87 7.65
N THR A 316 -9.55 -6.08 8.71
CA THR A 316 -10.64 -5.55 9.55
C THR A 316 -11.56 -4.66 8.74
N PHE A 317 -11.03 -3.69 7.98
CA PHE A 317 -11.86 -2.82 7.14
C PHE A 317 -12.49 -3.52 5.94
N LEU A 318 -11.79 -4.50 5.34
CA LEU A 318 -12.40 -5.35 4.33
C LEU A 318 -13.63 -6.08 4.89
N ALA A 319 -13.55 -6.62 6.10
CA ALA A 319 -14.68 -7.26 6.77
C ALA A 319 -15.81 -6.26 7.10
N VAL A 320 -15.48 -5.04 7.58
CA VAL A 320 -16.45 -3.95 7.80
C VAL A 320 -17.20 -3.64 6.50
N ASP A 321 -16.52 -3.64 5.36
CA ASP A 321 -17.13 -3.39 4.05
C ASP A 321 -17.81 -4.63 3.42
N GLY A 322 -17.85 -5.75 4.15
CA GLY A 322 -18.62 -6.95 3.81
C GLY A 322 -17.83 -8.05 3.11
N ALA A 323 -16.50 -7.93 3.03
CA ALA A 323 -15.66 -9.00 2.52
C ALA A 323 -15.62 -10.18 3.49
N VAL A 324 -15.55 -11.40 2.95
CA VAL A 324 -15.32 -12.62 3.72
C VAL A 324 -14.19 -13.43 3.10
N PRO A 325 -13.33 -14.09 3.90
CA PRO A 325 -12.25 -14.92 3.37
C PRO A 325 -12.79 -16.03 2.46
N SER A 326 -12.32 -16.06 1.20
CA SER A 326 -12.81 -16.97 0.16
C SER A 326 -11.67 -17.45 -0.77
N ASN A 327 -12.00 -18.25 -1.78
CA ASN A 327 -11.05 -18.69 -2.81
C ASN A 327 -11.12 -17.85 -4.10
N LYS A 328 -11.82 -16.71 -4.10
CA LYS A 328 -12.03 -15.86 -5.29
C LYS A 328 -11.93 -14.38 -4.95
N GLU A 329 -11.45 -13.60 -5.93
CA GLU A 329 -11.49 -12.13 -5.98
C GLU A 329 -11.06 -11.49 -4.65
N GLN A 330 -11.84 -10.54 -4.11
CA GLN A 330 -11.51 -9.81 -2.88
C GLN A 330 -11.37 -10.75 -1.68
N GLY A 331 -12.21 -11.81 -1.62
CA GLY A 331 -12.15 -12.79 -0.54
C GLY A 331 -10.86 -13.62 -0.54
N TYR A 332 -10.28 -13.88 -1.72
CA TYR A 332 -8.96 -14.52 -1.82
C TYR A 332 -7.85 -13.61 -1.29
N VAL A 333 -7.88 -12.33 -1.65
CA VAL A 333 -6.89 -11.35 -1.15
C VAL A 333 -7.00 -11.23 0.37
N MET A 334 -8.20 -11.02 0.91
CA MET A 334 -8.43 -10.98 2.35
C MET A 334 -7.90 -12.23 3.06
N ARG A 335 -8.16 -13.42 2.49
CA ARG A 335 -7.64 -14.69 3.01
C ARG A 335 -6.11 -14.72 3.00
N ARG A 336 -5.45 -14.28 1.93
CA ARG A 336 -3.98 -14.24 1.82
C ARG A 336 -3.38 -13.37 2.94
N PHE A 337 -3.90 -12.16 3.13
CA PHE A 337 -3.45 -11.23 4.16
C PHE A 337 -3.62 -11.79 5.57
N LEU A 338 -4.80 -12.34 5.89
CA LEU A 338 -5.05 -12.96 7.20
C LEU A 338 -4.11 -14.11 7.48
N ARG A 339 -3.92 -15.01 6.51
CA ARG A 339 -3.06 -16.19 6.69
C ARG A 339 -1.59 -15.82 6.87
N ARG A 340 -1.11 -14.78 6.17
CA ARG A 340 0.24 -14.23 6.37
C ARG A 340 0.39 -13.62 7.77
N ALA A 341 -0.58 -12.84 8.25
CA ALA A 341 -0.57 -12.33 9.63
C ALA A 341 -0.58 -13.46 10.67
N ILE A 342 -1.41 -14.50 10.50
CA ILE A 342 -1.46 -15.66 11.41
C ILE A 342 -0.12 -16.41 11.41
N ARG A 343 0.54 -16.55 10.26
CA ARG A 343 1.86 -17.16 10.14
C ARG A 343 2.92 -16.36 10.89
N GLN A 344 2.93 -15.03 10.74
CA GLN A 344 3.87 -14.16 11.46
C GLN A 344 3.61 -14.23 12.97
N ALA A 345 2.36 -14.27 13.39
CA ALA A 345 1.99 -14.44 14.79
C ALA A 345 2.48 -15.79 15.36
N PHE A 346 2.39 -16.87 14.57
CA PHE A 346 2.94 -18.18 14.94
C PHE A 346 4.46 -18.12 15.15
N ASP A 347 5.20 -17.40 14.30
CA ASP A 347 6.65 -17.20 14.44
C ASP A 347 7.05 -16.34 15.67
N LEU A 348 6.12 -15.49 16.12
CA LEU A 348 6.26 -14.77 17.38
C LEU A 348 5.92 -15.65 18.60
N GLY A 349 5.42 -16.87 18.41
CA GLY A 349 4.99 -17.78 19.48
C GLY A 349 3.52 -17.59 19.91
N ILE A 350 2.72 -16.86 19.13
CA ILE A 350 1.30 -16.61 19.41
C ILE A 350 0.44 -17.71 18.76
N GLU A 351 0.22 -18.79 19.51
CA GLU A 351 -0.39 -20.01 18.97
C GLU A 351 -1.92 -20.11 19.12
N GLN A 352 -2.56 -19.26 19.93
CA GLN A 352 -3.99 -19.34 20.22
C GLN A 352 -4.63 -17.96 20.38
N ASN A 353 -5.94 -17.88 20.11
CA ASN A 353 -6.80 -16.71 20.33
C ASN A 353 -6.25 -15.40 19.74
N PHE A 354 -5.44 -15.47 18.69
CA PHE A 354 -4.68 -14.33 18.19
C PHE A 354 -5.61 -13.24 17.66
N LEU A 355 -6.51 -13.58 16.73
CA LEU A 355 -7.43 -12.59 16.15
C LEU A 355 -8.50 -12.16 17.16
N GLN A 356 -8.89 -13.05 18.08
CA GLN A 356 -9.82 -12.73 19.16
C GLN A 356 -9.27 -11.65 20.10
N GLU A 357 -7.94 -11.58 20.28
CA GLU A 357 -7.28 -10.62 21.16
C GLU A 357 -6.86 -9.33 20.42
N VAL A 358 -6.49 -9.41 19.14
CA VAL A 358 -5.93 -8.28 18.39
C VAL A 358 -6.98 -7.49 17.60
N VAL A 359 -7.94 -8.14 16.96
CA VAL A 359 -8.98 -7.45 16.15
C VAL A 359 -9.82 -6.47 16.98
N PRO A 360 -10.20 -6.76 18.24
CA PRO A 360 -10.88 -5.78 19.09
C PRO A 360 -10.08 -4.48 19.27
N VAL A 361 -8.76 -4.58 19.48
CA VAL A 361 -7.88 -3.42 19.62
C VAL A 361 -7.96 -2.57 18.36
N ILE A 362 -7.90 -3.19 17.18
CA ILE A 362 -8.00 -2.49 15.90
C ILE A 362 -9.36 -1.80 15.77
N ALA A 363 -10.46 -2.52 15.98
CA ALA A 363 -11.79 -1.95 15.86
C ALA A 363 -11.98 -0.74 16.80
N ASP A 364 -11.52 -0.87 18.06
CA ASP A 364 -11.64 0.17 19.08
C ASP A 364 -10.85 1.44 18.75
N LEU A 365 -9.80 1.36 17.91
CA LEU A 365 -9.08 2.55 17.42
C LEU A 365 -9.90 3.40 16.44
N TYR A 366 -11.00 2.85 15.90
CA TYR A 366 -11.75 3.41 14.79
C TYR A 366 -13.24 3.66 15.07
N VAL A 367 -13.79 3.15 16.19
CA VAL A 367 -15.23 3.24 16.49
C VAL A 367 -15.77 4.67 16.63
N ASP A 368 -14.91 5.63 16.98
CA ASP A 368 -15.29 7.03 17.15
C ASP A 368 -15.31 7.79 15.83
N ASP A 369 -14.43 7.42 14.89
CA ASP A 369 -14.29 8.08 13.58
C ASP A 369 -15.19 7.42 12.51
N TYR A 370 -15.45 6.11 12.63
CA TYR A 370 -16.20 5.30 11.65
C TYR A 370 -17.34 4.52 12.30
N PRO A 371 -18.58 5.06 12.29
CA PRO A 371 -19.75 4.44 12.94
C PRO A 371 -20.03 3.00 12.48
N GLU A 372 -19.74 2.67 11.22
CA GLU A 372 -19.93 1.33 10.67
C GLU A 372 -18.97 0.29 11.29
N VAL A 373 -17.80 0.71 11.78
CA VAL A 373 -16.88 -0.17 12.51
C VAL A 373 -17.50 -0.54 13.85
N LYS A 374 -18.11 0.43 14.54
CA LYS A 374 -18.82 0.21 15.80
C LYS A 374 -20.02 -0.72 15.63
N GLU A 375 -20.81 -0.51 14.57
CA GLU A 375 -21.98 -1.34 14.26
C GLU A 375 -21.61 -2.80 13.99
N LYS A 376 -20.52 -3.03 13.24
CA LYS A 376 -20.13 -4.36 12.75
C LYS A 376 -19.03 -5.04 13.57
N ARG A 377 -18.58 -4.41 14.67
CA ARG A 377 -17.43 -4.85 15.46
C ARG A 377 -17.43 -6.34 15.78
N ASP A 378 -18.53 -6.85 16.34
CA ASP A 378 -18.64 -8.25 16.75
C ASP A 378 -18.73 -9.22 15.56
N GLU A 379 -19.38 -8.81 14.48
CA GLU A 379 -19.45 -9.59 13.23
C GLU A 379 -18.05 -9.73 12.61
N VAL A 380 -17.30 -8.62 12.53
CA VAL A 380 -15.93 -8.60 12.01
C VAL A 380 -15.03 -9.52 12.82
N ILE A 381 -15.05 -9.42 14.15
CA ILE A 381 -14.27 -10.32 15.03
C ILE A 381 -14.63 -11.78 14.74
N ALA A 382 -15.92 -12.11 14.65
CA ALA A 382 -16.37 -13.47 14.39
C ALA A 382 -15.91 -14.02 13.02
N VAL A 383 -16.00 -13.20 11.96
CA VAL A 383 -15.55 -13.55 10.60
C VAL A 383 -14.05 -13.85 10.58
N LEU A 384 -13.23 -12.98 11.18
CA LEU A 384 -11.78 -13.13 11.18
C LEU A 384 -11.32 -14.33 12.02
N VAL A 385 -11.86 -14.47 13.24
CA VAL A 385 -11.56 -15.60 14.14
C VAL A 385 -11.93 -16.96 13.52
N LYS A 386 -12.99 -17.01 12.72
CA LYS A 386 -13.38 -18.23 12.00
C LYS A 386 -12.29 -18.68 11.01
N GLU A 387 -11.70 -17.76 10.25
CA GLU A 387 -10.61 -18.09 9.32
C GLU A 387 -9.34 -18.51 10.07
N GLU A 388 -9.01 -17.90 11.21
CA GLU A 388 -7.89 -18.35 12.05
C GLU A 388 -8.05 -19.82 12.46
N LYS A 389 -9.23 -20.21 12.95
CA LYS A 389 -9.51 -21.59 13.36
C LYS A 389 -9.35 -22.58 12.22
N ILE A 390 -9.80 -22.21 11.02
CA ILE A 390 -9.66 -23.05 9.81
C ILE A 390 -8.19 -23.18 9.43
N PHE A 391 -7.46 -22.06 9.35
CA PHE A 391 -6.10 -22.06 8.85
C PHE A 391 -5.09 -22.68 9.81
N ARG A 392 -5.26 -22.52 11.12
CA ARG A 392 -4.36 -23.14 12.12
C ARG A 392 -4.29 -24.67 12.00
N GLN A 393 -5.38 -25.31 11.59
CA GLN A 393 -5.40 -26.76 11.38
C GLN A 393 -4.44 -27.21 10.27
N THR A 394 -4.26 -26.38 9.24
CA THR A 394 -3.39 -26.69 8.10
C THR A 394 -2.00 -26.10 8.24
N LEU A 395 -1.82 -24.97 8.94
CA LEU A 395 -0.53 -24.26 9.07
C LEU A 395 0.59 -25.16 9.60
N VAL A 396 0.40 -25.79 10.77
CA VAL A 396 1.44 -26.62 11.41
C VAL A 396 1.79 -27.84 10.53
N LYS A 397 0.79 -28.39 9.85
CA LYS A 397 1.00 -29.50 8.91
C LYS A 397 1.78 -29.02 7.69
N GLY A 398 1.37 -27.90 7.08
CA GLY A 398 2.00 -27.31 5.91
C GLY A 398 3.49 -27.01 6.13
N ILE A 399 3.84 -26.36 7.24
CA ILE A 399 5.25 -26.09 7.60
C ILE A 399 6.08 -27.38 7.66
N LYS A 400 5.53 -28.45 8.26
CA LYS A 400 6.22 -29.75 8.32
C LYS A 400 6.37 -30.39 6.94
N GLU A 401 5.37 -30.26 6.09
CA GLU A 401 5.39 -30.85 4.75
C GLU A 401 6.32 -30.10 3.79
N VAL A 402 6.53 -28.78 3.95
CA VAL A 402 7.55 -28.02 3.19
C VAL A 402 8.93 -28.69 3.33
N VAL A 403 9.33 -29.01 4.55
CA VAL A 403 10.62 -29.65 4.82
C VAL A 403 10.65 -31.10 4.31
N LYS A 404 9.55 -31.84 4.42
CA LYS A 404 9.48 -33.24 3.97
C LYS A 404 9.49 -33.39 2.45
N LEU A 405 8.77 -32.52 1.75
CA LEU A 405 8.69 -32.52 0.28
C LEU A 405 9.96 -31.96 -0.35
N SER A 406 10.71 -31.13 0.39
CA SER A 406 11.97 -30.61 -0.14
C SER A 406 12.97 -31.74 -0.44
N GLU A 407 13.37 -31.84 -1.71
CA GLU A 407 14.37 -32.80 -2.17
C GLU A 407 15.78 -32.29 -1.87
N ILE A 408 16.72 -33.20 -1.57
CA ILE A 408 18.15 -32.87 -1.51
C ILE A 408 18.70 -32.80 -2.95
N ALA A 409 19.34 -31.70 -3.30
CA ALA A 409 20.01 -31.54 -4.58
C ALA A 409 21.30 -32.38 -4.64
N ASP A 410 21.34 -33.39 -5.50
CA ASP A 410 22.55 -34.13 -5.86
C ASP A 410 23.51 -33.27 -6.72
N ASP A 411 24.81 -33.59 -6.73
CA ASP A 411 25.86 -32.86 -7.45
C ASP A 411 25.60 -32.67 -8.96
N LYS A 412 24.80 -33.54 -9.59
CA LYS A 412 24.39 -33.41 -11.01
C LYS A 412 23.28 -32.38 -11.24
N LYS A 413 22.47 -32.06 -10.22
CA LYS A 413 21.38 -31.07 -10.28
C LYS A 413 21.84 -29.67 -9.84
N LYS A 414 23.01 -29.53 -9.20
CA LYS A 414 23.63 -28.23 -8.87
C LYS A 414 23.89 -27.33 -10.09
N THR A 415 24.03 -27.91 -11.28
CA THR A 415 24.22 -27.20 -12.56
C THR A 415 22.94 -26.56 -13.11
N ILE A 416 21.75 -26.93 -12.59
CA ILE A 416 20.44 -26.42 -13.02
C ILE A 416 20.06 -25.14 -12.27
N PHE A 417 20.61 -24.95 -11.08
CA PHE A 417 20.43 -23.73 -10.31
C PHE A 417 21.65 -22.85 -10.56
N LYS A 418 21.60 -21.93 -11.55
CA LYS A 418 22.68 -20.93 -11.74
C LYS A 418 22.66 -19.90 -10.61
N THR A 419 22.93 -20.35 -9.39
CA THR A 419 23.06 -19.49 -8.23
C THR A 419 24.54 -19.21 -8.03
N ASN A 420 25.00 -18.04 -8.46
CA ASN A 420 26.19 -17.39 -7.88
C ASN A 420 25.87 -16.87 -6.46
N VAL A 421 24.98 -17.56 -5.74
CA VAL A 421 24.50 -17.15 -4.43
C VAL A 421 25.20 -18.06 -3.43
N HIS A 422 26.23 -17.51 -2.81
CA HIS A 422 26.82 -18.12 -1.63
C HIS A 422 25.71 -18.31 -0.60
N PRO A 423 25.60 -19.46 0.10
CA PRO A 423 24.56 -19.69 1.09
C PRO A 423 24.42 -18.55 2.10
N GLY A 424 25.52 -17.90 2.49
CA GLY A 424 25.53 -16.73 3.39
C GLY A 424 24.85 -15.46 2.87
N ALA A 425 24.70 -15.29 1.55
CA ALA A 425 24.01 -14.14 0.96
C ALA A 425 22.48 -14.22 1.10
N ILE A 426 21.94 -15.41 1.40
CA ILE A 426 20.49 -15.64 1.60
C ILE A 426 20.08 -15.29 3.04
N TRP A 427 21.02 -15.13 3.97
CA TRP A 427 20.74 -15.00 5.41
C TRP A 427 20.82 -13.57 5.98
N GLY A 428 21.17 -12.55 5.20
CA GLY A 428 21.26 -11.17 5.71
C GLY A 428 22.31 -10.96 6.82
N ILE A 429 23.19 -11.95 7.06
CA ILE A 429 24.26 -11.86 8.06
C ILE A 429 25.48 -11.28 7.35
N GLY A 430 25.75 -9.99 7.59
CA GLY A 430 27.00 -9.35 7.20
C GLY A 430 28.18 -10.00 7.94
N SER A 431 28.75 -11.05 7.36
CA SER A 431 30.18 -11.39 7.38
C SER A 431 30.38 -12.82 6.87
N THR A 432 31.49 -13.03 6.18
CA THR A 432 31.95 -14.29 5.58
C THR A 432 32.39 -15.36 6.60
N ALA A 433 31.81 -15.41 7.80
CA ALA A 433 32.22 -16.30 8.86
C ALA A 433 31.32 -17.55 8.95
N ASP A 434 31.92 -18.71 8.64
CA ASP A 434 31.56 -20.05 9.10
C ASP A 434 30.19 -20.65 8.72
N PHE A 435 29.84 -20.65 7.43
CA PHE A 435 28.88 -21.64 6.92
C PHE A 435 29.59 -22.96 6.56
N PRO A 436 29.16 -24.12 7.10
CA PRO A 436 29.71 -25.42 6.71
C PRO A 436 29.50 -25.64 5.21
N LYS A 437 30.59 -25.92 4.47
CA LYS A 437 30.58 -26.11 3.00
C LYS A 437 29.76 -27.33 2.52
N ASP A 438 29.24 -28.14 3.44
CA ASP A 438 28.71 -29.47 3.16
C ASP A 438 27.21 -29.65 3.48
N LEU A 439 26.45 -28.56 3.72
CA LEU A 439 25.00 -28.70 3.90
C LEU A 439 24.29 -29.01 2.56
N PRO A 440 23.46 -30.06 2.48
CA PRO A 440 22.69 -30.36 1.27
C PRO A 440 21.70 -29.23 0.96
N ILE A 441 21.81 -28.67 -0.25
CA ILE A 441 20.85 -27.70 -0.76
C ILE A 441 19.51 -28.41 -0.95
N ARG A 442 18.46 -27.94 -0.29
CA ARG A 442 17.10 -28.46 -0.44
C ARG A 442 16.34 -27.65 -1.47
N PHE A 443 15.45 -28.27 -2.24
CA PHE A 443 14.61 -27.55 -3.19
C PHE A 443 13.18 -28.09 -3.31
N LEU A 444 12.26 -27.25 -3.82
CA LEU A 444 10.87 -27.58 -4.16
C LEU A 444 10.59 -27.27 -5.62
N THR A 445 9.81 -28.14 -6.26
CA THR A 445 9.29 -27.94 -7.63
C THR A 445 7.91 -27.30 -7.63
N GLY A 446 7.40 -26.90 -8.81
CA GLY A 446 6.03 -26.39 -8.90
C GLY A 446 4.96 -27.44 -8.59
N LEU A 447 5.28 -28.73 -8.79
CA LEU A 447 4.43 -29.83 -8.37
C LEU A 447 4.35 -29.95 -6.84
N ASP A 448 5.48 -29.78 -6.14
CA ASP A 448 5.50 -29.85 -4.67
C ASP A 448 4.70 -28.68 -4.06
N ILE A 449 4.89 -27.48 -4.60
CA ILE A 449 4.12 -26.29 -4.24
C ILE A 449 2.62 -26.51 -4.52
N PHE A 450 2.27 -27.09 -5.66
CA PHE A 450 0.89 -27.43 -5.97
C PHE A 450 0.33 -28.47 -4.99
N THR A 451 1.14 -29.45 -4.57
CA THR A 451 0.74 -30.47 -3.59
C THR A 451 0.50 -29.84 -2.21
N LEU A 452 1.37 -28.92 -1.78
CA LEU A 452 1.19 -28.11 -0.56
C LEU A 452 -0.14 -27.35 -0.59
N TYR A 453 -0.45 -26.71 -1.71
CA TYR A 453 -1.71 -26.00 -1.91
C TYR A 453 -2.93 -26.93 -1.94
N ASP A 454 -2.95 -27.93 -2.81
CA ASP A 454 -4.11 -28.78 -3.11
C ASP A 454 -4.40 -29.80 -1.99
N THR A 455 -3.36 -30.46 -1.48
CA THR A 455 -3.51 -31.55 -0.51
C THR A 455 -3.45 -31.06 0.94
N PHE A 456 -2.58 -30.09 1.21
CA PHE A 456 -2.34 -29.62 2.58
C PHE A 456 -3.00 -28.27 2.87
N GLY A 457 -3.60 -27.62 1.88
CA GLY A 457 -4.25 -26.32 2.03
C GLY A 457 -3.26 -25.21 2.39
N PHE A 458 -1.97 -25.41 2.11
CA PHE A 458 -0.89 -24.49 2.43
C PHE A 458 -0.65 -23.55 1.23
N PRO A 459 -0.94 -22.24 1.37
CA PRO A 459 -0.86 -21.29 0.27
C PRO A 459 0.52 -21.23 -0.39
N VAL A 460 0.55 -20.93 -1.69
CA VAL A 460 1.79 -20.81 -2.48
C VAL A 460 2.69 -19.69 -1.97
N GLU A 461 2.09 -18.62 -1.46
CA GLU A 461 2.78 -17.45 -0.93
C GLU A 461 3.46 -17.80 0.41
N LEU A 462 2.77 -18.52 1.28
CA LEU A 462 3.36 -19.01 2.53
C LEU A 462 4.38 -20.13 2.29
N THR A 463 4.24 -20.89 1.21
CA THR A 463 5.24 -21.86 0.78
C THR A 463 6.53 -21.17 0.37
N GLN A 464 6.46 -20.08 -0.39
CA GLN A 464 7.62 -19.26 -0.76
C GLN A 464 8.32 -18.70 0.47
N GLU A 465 7.57 -18.10 1.39
CA GLU A 465 8.12 -17.54 2.63
C GLU A 465 8.77 -18.62 3.52
N GLU A 466 8.10 -19.75 3.72
CA GLU A 466 8.64 -20.84 4.52
C GLU A 466 9.86 -21.47 3.87
N ALA A 467 9.86 -21.62 2.54
CA ALA A 467 11.01 -22.12 1.80
C ALA A 467 12.22 -21.19 1.98
N ALA A 468 12.03 -19.87 1.81
CA ALA A 468 13.08 -18.88 2.04
C ALA A 468 13.63 -18.95 3.47
N LYS A 469 12.75 -19.01 4.48
CA LYS A 469 13.13 -19.11 5.89
C LYS A 469 13.93 -20.38 6.22
N GLN A 470 13.60 -21.50 5.58
CA GLN A 470 14.25 -22.80 5.81
C GLN A 470 15.48 -23.01 4.89
N GLY A 471 15.85 -22.04 4.06
CA GLY A 471 16.93 -22.18 3.07
C GLY A 471 16.62 -23.21 1.98
N VAL A 472 15.34 -23.43 1.67
CA VAL A 472 14.86 -24.29 0.59
C VAL A 472 14.70 -23.46 -0.67
N ILE A 473 15.36 -23.87 -1.75
CA ILE A 473 15.32 -23.18 -3.05
C ILE A 473 14.08 -23.60 -3.83
N LEU A 474 13.44 -22.69 -4.55
CA LEU A 474 12.38 -23.04 -5.50
C LEU A 474 12.99 -23.26 -6.90
N SER A 475 12.53 -24.28 -7.64
CA SER A 475 13.01 -24.54 -9.00
C SER A 475 12.78 -23.34 -9.92
N GLU A 476 13.68 -23.06 -10.87
CA GLU A 476 13.58 -21.85 -11.73
C GLU A 476 12.22 -21.73 -12.45
N ASN A 477 11.63 -22.86 -12.84
CA ASN A 477 10.35 -22.98 -13.54
C ASN A 477 9.15 -23.30 -12.62
N TRP A 478 9.29 -23.16 -11.30
CA TRP A 478 8.26 -23.59 -10.34
C TRP A 478 6.90 -22.93 -10.61
N ARG A 479 6.89 -21.67 -11.06
CA ARG A 479 5.68 -20.91 -11.38
C ARG A 479 4.92 -21.54 -12.53
N ASP A 480 5.61 -21.77 -13.66
CA ASP A 480 5.02 -22.36 -14.85
C ASP A 480 4.46 -23.76 -14.57
N GLU A 481 5.19 -24.56 -13.80
CA GLU A 481 4.74 -25.88 -13.36
C GLU A 481 3.50 -25.79 -12.46
N TYR A 482 3.54 -24.94 -11.44
CA TYR A 482 2.42 -24.72 -10.51
C TYR A 482 1.16 -24.24 -11.25
N GLU A 483 1.30 -23.26 -12.13
CA GLU A 483 0.21 -22.73 -12.95
C GLU A 483 -0.35 -23.79 -13.91
N GLY A 484 0.52 -24.60 -14.50
CA GLY A 484 0.13 -25.77 -15.30
C GLY A 484 -0.75 -26.73 -14.50
N ARG A 485 -0.37 -27.06 -13.26
CA ARG A 485 -1.17 -27.91 -12.36
C ARG A 485 -2.49 -27.28 -11.95
N MET A 486 -2.50 -25.98 -11.66
CA MET A 486 -3.71 -25.22 -11.36
C MET A 486 -4.67 -25.22 -12.57
N ALA A 487 -4.16 -25.06 -13.79
CA ALA A 487 -4.95 -25.14 -15.01
C ALA A 487 -5.53 -26.54 -15.24
N GLU A 488 -4.74 -27.60 -15.01
CA GLU A 488 -5.21 -29.00 -15.05
C GLU A 488 -6.31 -29.27 -14.03
N GLN A 489 -6.16 -28.78 -12.80
CA GLN A 489 -7.18 -28.89 -11.74
C GLN A 489 -8.47 -28.18 -12.16
N ARG A 490 -8.39 -26.93 -12.65
CA ARG A 490 -9.55 -26.17 -13.16
C ARG A 490 -10.28 -26.91 -14.28
N LYS A 491 -9.54 -27.47 -15.25
CA LYS A 491 -10.12 -28.27 -16.36
C LYS A 491 -10.84 -29.52 -15.84
N ARG A 492 -10.24 -30.24 -14.87
CA ARG A 492 -10.87 -31.40 -14.23
C ARG A 492 -12.18 -31.02 -13.52
N SER A 493 -12.19 -29.94 -12.74
CA SER A 493 -13.39 -29.46 -12.05
C SER A 493 -14.52 -29.04 -13.01
N GLN A 494 -14.20 -28.37 -14.12
CA GLN A 494 -15.18 -27.99 -15.15
C GLN A 494 -15.77 -29.20 -15.90
N THR A 495 -14.97 -30.25 -16.09
CA THR A 495 -15.42 -31.48 -16.76
C THR A 495 -16.31 -32.31 -15.84
N ALA A 496 -15.99 -32.38 -14.54
CA ALA A 496 -16.80 -33.02 -13.52
C ALA A 496 -18.15 -32.31 -13.30
N SER A 497 -18.19 -30.97 -13.32
CA SER A 497 -19.45 -30.21 -13.19
C SER A 497 -20.39 -30.40 -14.38
N LYS A 498 -19.85 -30.55 -15.60
CA LYS A 498 -20.63 -30.90 -16.81
C LYS A 498 -21.21 -32.32 -16.76
N GLY A 499 -20.56 -33.24 -16.05
CA GLY A 499 -21.05 -34.60 -15.83
C GLY A 499 -22.15 -34.71 -14.76
N ALA A 500 -22.13 -33.83 -13.75
CA ALA A 500 -23.04 -33.88 -12.60
C ALA A 500 -24.47 -33.36 -12.89
N PHE A 501 -24.68 -32.56 -13.94
CA PHE A 501 -26.00 -32.00 -14.30
C PHE A 501 -26.86 -32.86 -15.25
N LYS A 502 -26.55 -34.17 -15.38
CA LYS A 502 -27.33 -35.11 -16.21
C LYS A 502 -28.20 -36.11 -15.45
N GLY A 503 -28.36 -35.98 -14.13
CA GLY A 503 -29.18 -36.92 -13.35
C GLY A 503 -29.97 -36.25 -12.24
N GLY A 504 -31.21 -35.83 -12.54
CA GLY A 504 -32.15 -35.24 -11.58
C GLY A 504 -33.60 -35.39 -12.02
N LEU A 505 -34.08 -36.64 -12.01
CA LEU A 505 -35.48 -37.10 -11.88
C LEU A 505 -36.58 -36.38 -12.70
N GLY A 506 -36.70 -36.76 -13.98
CA GLY A 506 -37.99 -36.82 -14.66
C GLY A 506 -38.64 -38.19 -14.39
N GLY A 507 -39.43 -38.29 -13.32
CA GLY A 507 -40.29 -39.44 -13.04
C GLY A 507 -41.73 -39.11 -13.44
N GLN A 508 -42.23 -39.82 -14.46
CA GLN A 508 -43.61 -39.83 -14.89
C GLN A 508 -44.54 -40.31 -13.76
N THR A 509 -45.74 -39.72 -13.65
CA THR A 509 -46.97 -40.49 -13.43
C THR A 509 -48.10 -39.82 -14.22
N ASP A 510 -48.84 -40.68 -14.93
CA ASP A 510 -50.06 -40.42 -15.69
C ASP A 510 -51.22 -39.85 -14.84
#